data_AF-A0A6H9KPC2-F1
#
_entry.id   AF-A0A6H9KPC2-F1
#
_cell.length_a   1.000
_cell.length_b   1.000
_cell.length_c   1.000
_cell.angle_alpha   90.00
_cell.angle_beta   90.00
_cell.angle_gamma   90.00
#
_symmetry.space_group_name_H-M   'P 1'
#
loop_
_entity.id
_entity.type
_entity.pdbx_description
1 polymer ?
#
loop_
_entity_poly.entity_id
_entity_poly.type
_entity_poly.pdbx_seq_one_letter_code
_entity_poly.pdbx_strand_id
1 'polypeptide(L)'
;MAYTFEELKKNTVAQLRAIAKEIDHEAVQGYTQLNKDHLLEAICKALNLDMHVHHEVVGVDKSSIKKRIREFKKQRDAALESKDKVALRKARHEIRNLKKTLRRATV
;
A
#
# COMPACT_ATOMS: atom_id res chain seq x y z
N MET A 1 -19.72 16.73 -13.69
CA MET A 1 -19.49 16.73 -12.23
C MET A 1 -18.13 16.11 -11.98
N ALA A 2 -17.26 16.74 -11.18
CA ALA A 2 -15.95 16.18 -10.86
C ALA A 2 -16.11 15.12 -9.77
N TYR A 3 -16.30 13.86 -10.16
CA TYR A 3 -16.30 12.75 -9.20
C TYR A 3 -14.90 12.56 -8.62
N THR A 4 -14.78 12.34 -7.32
CA THR A 4 -13.51 11.92 -6.70
C THR A 4 -13.45 10.40 -6.58
N PHE A 5 -12.24 9.83 -6.55
CA PHE A 5 -12.04 8.39 -6.35
C PHE A 5 -12.70 7.89 -5.06
N GLU A 6 -12.65 8.67 -3.98
CA GLU A 6 -13.25 8.29 -2.70
C GLU A 6 -14.78 8.19 -2.75
N GLU A 7 -15.43 9.11 -3.48
CA GLU A 7 -16.88 9.09 -3.68
C GLU A 7 -17.28 7.86 -4.51
N LEU A 8 -16.56 7.56 -5.58
CA LEU A 8 -16.79 6.36 -6.40
C LEU A 8 -16.60 5.08 -5.60
N LYS A 9 -15.60 5.02 -4.70
CA LYS A 9 -15.34 3.84 -3.86
C LYS A 9 -16.47 3.56 -2.86
N LYS A 10 -17.08 4.62 -2.31
CA LYS A 10 -18.20 4.53 -1.36
C LYS A 10 -19.51 4.13 -2.03
N ASN A 11 -19.68 4.42 -3.33
CA ASN A 11 -20.88 4.07 -4.07
C ASN A 11 -21.09 2.56 -4.21
N THR A 12 -22.35 2.17 -4.40
CA THR A 12 -22.75 0.79 -4.69
C THR A 12 -22.49 0.44 -6.16
N VAL A 13 -22.42 -0.85 -6.49
CA VAL A 13 -22.26 -1.31 -7.88
C VAL A 13 -23.36 -0.76 -8.78
N ALA A 14 -24.60 -0.70 -8.28
CA ALA A 14 -25.73 -0.15 -9.04
C ALA A 14 -25.54 1.34 -9.39
N GLN A 15 -25.07 2.14 -8.43
CA GLN A 15 -24.75 3.56 -8.66
C GLN A 15 -23.57 3.74 -9.61
N LEU A 16 -22.52 2.93 -9.48
CA LEU A 16 -21.39 2.94 -10.40
C LEU A 16 -21.81 2.58 -11.83
N ARG A 17 -22.77 1.66 -12.01
CA ARG A 17 -23.32 1.33 -13.33
C ARG A 17 -24.15 2.46 -13.92
N ALA A 18 -24.87 3.22 -13.10
CA ALA A 18 -25.59 4.40 -13.55
C ALA A 18 -24.62 5.48 -14.04
N ILE A 19 -23.55 5.74 -13.28
CA ILE A 19 -22.49 6.69 -13.66
C ILE A 19 -21.78 6.21 -14.93
N ALA A 20 -21.45 4.93 -15.04
CA ALA A 20 -20.80 4.36 -16.23
C ALA A 20 -21.68 4.44 -17.49
N LYS A 21 -23.01 4.39 -17.35
CA LYS A 21 -23.95 4.53 -18.48
C LYS A 21 -23.97 5.95 -19.07
N GLU A 22 -23.66 6.96 -18.25
CA GLU A 22 -23.60 8.36 -18.67
C GLU A 22 -22.22 8.75 -19.23
N ILE A 23 -21.23 7.84 -19.16
CA ILE A 23 -19.87 8.06 -19.63
C ILE A 23 -19.67 7.33 -20.96
N ASP A 24 -19.54 8.08 -22.05
CA ASP A 24 -19.18 7.52 -23.36
C ASP A 24 -17.65 7.37 -23.47
N HIS A 25 -17.12 6.29 -22.88
CA HIS A 25 -15.69 5.97 -22.94
C HIS A 25 -15.47 4.48 -23.17
N GLU A 26 -14.48 4.12 -23.98
CA GLU A 26 -14.17 2.72 -24.34
C GLU A 26 -13.92 1.84 -23.11
N ALA A 27 -13.26 2.41 -22.09
CA ALA A 27 -12.97 1.73 -20.82
C ALA A 27 -14.23 1.26 -20.04
N VAL A 28 -15.39 1.91 -20.19
CA VAL A 28 -16.64 1.52 -19.51
C VAL A 28 -17.55 0.66 -20.39
N GLN A 29 -17.12 0.28 -21.60
CA GLN A 29 -17.85 -0.68 -22.42
C GLN A 29 -17.93 -2.03 -21.69
N GLY A 30 -19.15 -2.57 -21.56
CA GLY A 30 -19.38 -3.79 -20.79
C GLY A 30 -19.57 -3.59 -19.28
N TYR A 31 -19.81 -2.35 -18.81
CA TYR A 31 -20.03 -2.02 -17.39
C TYR A 31 -21.09 -2.88 -16.66
N THR A 32 -22.02 -3.51 -17.39
CA THR A 32 -23.04 -4.41 -16.83
C THR A 32 -22.47 -5.73 -16.30
N GLN A 33 -21.37 -6.21 -16.88
CA GLN A 33 -20.71 -7.47 -16.51
C GLN A 33 -19.54 -7.28 -15.55
N LEU A 34 -19.06 -6.06 -15.35
CA LEU A 34 -17.94 -5.76 -14.48
C LEU A 34 -18.32 -5.88 -12.99
N ASN A 35 -17.41 -6.45 -12.21
CA ASN A 35 -17.45 -6.44 -10.74
C ASN A 35 -17.15 -5.03 -10.21
N LYS A 36 -17.45 -4.78 -8.93
CA LYS A 36 -17.31 -3.45 -8.29
C LYS A 36 -15.95 -2.81 -8.53
N ASP A 37 -14.89 -3.58 -8.32
CA ASP A 37 -13.52 -3.08 -8.42
C ASP A 37 -13.19 -2.72 -9.87
N HIS A 38 -13.41 -3.62 -10.83
CA HIS A 38 -13.19 -3.38 -12.26
C HIS A 38 -14.02 -2.22 -12.82
N LEU A 39 -15.27 -2.08 -12.38
CA LEU A 39 -16.14 -0.98 -12.78
C LEU A 39 -15.62 0.37 -12.27
N LEU A 40 -15.10 0.40 -11.04
CA LEU A 40 -14.47 1.58 -10.49
C LEU A 40 -13.20 1.93 -11.26
N GLU A 41 -12.38 0.95 -11.64
CA GLU A 41 -11.18 1.19 -12.46
C GLU A 41 -11.53 1.80 -13.82
N ALA A 42 -12.55 1.23 -14.48
CA ALA A 42 -13.04 1.69 -15.76
C ALA A 42 -13.53 3.14 -15.72
N ILE A 43 -14.33 3.49 -14.70
CA ILE A 43 -14.84 4.84 -14.49
C ILE A 43 -13.70 5.82 -14.18
N CYS A 44 -12.75 5.42 -13.32
CA CYS A 44 -11.61 6.27 -12.99
C CYS A 44 -10.72 6.53 -14.22
N LYS A 45 -10.47 5.51 -15.05
CA LYS A 45 -9.76 5.67 -16.33
C LYS A 45 -10.51 6.61 -17.29
N ALA A 46 -11.82 6.45 -17.40
CA ALA A 46 -12.64 7.30 -18.28
C ALA A 46 -12.69 8.77 -17.84
N LEU A 47 -12.63 9.01 -16.53
CA LEU A 47 -12.62 10.35 -15.95
C LEU A 47 -11.21 10.92 -15.75
N ASN A 48 -10.15 10.21 -16.18
CA ASN A 48 -8.75 10.54 -15.89
C ASN A 48 -8.47 10.80 -14.40
N LEU A 49 -9.12 10.02 -13.53
CA LEU A 49 -8.92 10.07 -12.09
C LEU A 49 -7.81 9.08 -11.70
N ASP A 50 -6.85 9.56 -10.94
CA ASP A 50 -5.76 8.74 -10.42
C ASP A 50 -6.33 7.75 -9.39
N MET A 51 -6.37 6.48 -9.77
CA MET A 51 -6.88 5.38 -8.92
C MET A 51 -5.96 5.05 -7.76
N HIS A 52 -4.72 5.51 -7.86
CA HIS A 52 -3.73 5.22 -6.87
C HIS A 52 -4.02 6.10 -5.66
N VAL A 53 -4.54 5.47 -4.60
CA VAL A 53 -4.13 5.82 -3.25
C VAL A 53 -2.61 5.78 -3.29
N HIS A 54 -1.98 6.90 -3.60
CA HIS A 54 -0.56 7.08 -3.42
C HIS A 54 -0.38 6.83 -1.93
N HIS A 55 0.19 5.69 -1.56
CA HIS A 55 0.73 5.52 -0.23
C HIS A 55 1.79 6.60 -0.09
N GLU A 56 1.37 7.76 0.40
CA GLU A 56 2.23 8.88 0.69
C GLU A 56 3.23 8.32 1.69
N VAL A 57 4.47 8.12 1.24
CA VAL A 57 5.51 7.56 2.08
C VAL A 57 5.77 8.59 3.16
N VAL A 58 5.08 8.46 4.29
CA VAL A 58 5.19 9.37 5.42
C VAL A 58 6.63 9.34 5.89
N GLY A 59 7.39 10.40 5.57
CA GLY A 59 8.57 10.99 6.24
C GLY A 59 9.69 10.12 6.80
N VAL A 60 9.62 8.80 6.69
CA VAL A 60 10.58 7.89 7.33
C VAL A 60 11.67 7.59 6.32
N ASP A 61 12.90 7.94 6.69
CA ASP A 61 14.09 7.55 5.94
C ASP A 61 14.27 6.02 5.97
N LYS A 62 13.62 5.35 5.02
CA LYS A 62 13.68 3.90 4.84
C LYS A 62 15.10 3.41 4.63
N SER A 63 15.99 4.27 4.11
CA SER A 63 17.38 3.91 3.83
C SER A 63 18.18 3.73 5.12
N SER A 64 18.08 4.66 6.07
CA SER A 64 18.76 4.57 7.36
C SER A 64 18.24 3.42 8.21
N ILE A 65 16.92 3.17 8.19
CA ILE A 65 16.34 2.01 8.90
C ILE A 65 16.87 0.69 8.30
N LYS A 66 16.91 0.57 6.96
CA LYS A 66 17.47 -0.62 6.30
C LYS A 66 18.96 -0.80 6.61
N LYS A 67 19.75 0.28 6.70
CA LYS A 67 21.15 0.23 7.14
C LYS A 67 21.27 -0.30 8.58
N ARG A 68 20.50 0.24 9.52
CA ARG A 68 20.46 -0.25 10.91
C ARG A 68 20.07 -1.72 11.02
N ILE A 69 19.10 -2.19 10.24
CA ILE A 69 18.72 -3.61 10.21
C ILE A 69 19.88 -4.49 9.76
N ARG A 70 20.67 -4.07 8.77
CA ARG A 70 21.86 -4.83 8.31
C ARG A 70 22.91 -4.91 9.42
N GLU A 71 23.11 -3.82 10.15
CA GLU A 71 24.06 -3.78 11.28
C GLU A 71 23.65 -4.74 12.41
N PHE A 72 22.39 -4.68 12.85
CA PHE A 72 21.91 -5.60 13.87
C PHE A 72 21.90 -7.07 13.44
N LYS A 73 21.79 -7.36 12.13
CA LYS A 73 21.96 -8.73 11.63
C LYS A 73 23.38 -9.23 11.83
N LYS A 74 24.39 -8.41 11.54
CA LYS A 74 25.79 -8.76 11.80
C LYS A 74 26.02 -9.01 13.29
N GLN A 75 25.49 -8.15 14.16
CA GLN A 75 25.59 -8.31 15.61
C GLN A 75 24.90 -9.59 16.10
N ARG A 76 23.75 -9.93 15.52
CA ARG A 76 23.04 -11.19 15.79
C ARG A 76 23.91 -12.39 15.41
N ASP A 77 24.57 -12.34 14.26
CA ASP A 77 25.40 -13.44 13.75
C ASP A 77 26.65 -13.62 14.62
N ALA A 78 27.33 -12.52 14.97
CA ALA A 78 28.43 -12.53 15.95
C ALA A 78 27.98 -13.05 17.33
N ALA A 79 26.78 -12.67 17.80
CA ALA A 79 26.24 -13.17 19.07
C ALA A 79 25.83 -14.66 19.03
N LEU A 80 25.51 -15.19 17.85
CA LEU A 80 25.28 -16.63 17.66
C LEU A 80 26.59 -17.40 17.76
N GLU A 81 27.66 -16.89 17.15
CA GLU A 81 29.00 -17.47 17.21
C GLU A 81 29.56 -17.45 18.64
N SER A 82 29.47 -16.31 19.34
CA SER A 82 29.93 -16.17 20.72
C SER A 82 29.00 -16.80 21.76
N LYS A 83 27.82 -17.31 21.34
CA LYS A 83 26.75 -17.83 22.20
C LYS A 83 26.27 -16.84 23.27
N ASP A 84 26.47 -15.54 23.05
CA ASP A 84 25.94 -14.49 23.92
C ASP A 84 24.42 -14.34 23.74
N LYS A 85 23.68 -15.00 24.64
CA LYS A 85 22.20 -14.98 24.65
C LYS A 85 21.62 -13.58 24.86
N VAL A 86 22.32 -12.70 25.59
CA VAL A 86 21.83 -11.36 25.90
C VAL A 86 21.94 -10.47 24.67
N ALA A 87 23.12 -10.45 24.04
CA ALA A 87 23.34 -9.72 22.79
C ALA A 87 22.43 -10.24 21.66
N LEU A 88 22.25 -11.55 21.56
CA LEU A 88 21.36 -12.18 20.59
C LEU A 88 19.90 -11.74 20.76
N ARG A 89 19.40 -11.70 22.00
CA ARG A 89 18.04 -11.24 22.30
C ARG A 89 17.85 -9.76 21.93
N LYS A 90 18.80 -8.90 22.30
CA LYS A 90 18.78 -7.47 21.98
C LYS A 90 18.75 -7.24 20.46
N ALA A 91 19.67 -7.83 19.72
CA ALA A 91 19.74 -7.68 18.26
C ALA A 91 18.44 -8.15 17.56
N ARG A 92 17.86 -9.27 17.98
CA ARG A 92 16.57 -9.76 17.43
C ARG A 92 15.41 -8.81 17.72
N HIS A 93 15.37 -8.22 18.92
CA HIS A 93 14.34 -7.26 19.31
C HIS A 93 14.40 -5.99 18.47
N GLU A 94 15.60 -5.42 18.31
CA GLU A 94 15.81 -4.21 17.49
C GLU A 94 15.45 -4.44 16.02
N ILE A 95 15.86 -5.58 15.44
CA ILE A 95 15.47 -5.94 14.07
C ILE A 95 13.94 -6.00 13.92
N ARG A 96 13.25 -6.60 14.89
CA ARG A 96 11.77 -6.71 14.86
C ARG A 96 11.12 -5.33 14.90
N ASN A 97 11.60 -4.44 15.77
CA ASN A 97 11.04 -3.09 15.92
C ASN A 97 11.26 -2.24 14.67
N LEU A 98 12.47 -2.24 14.11
CA LEU A 98 12.79 -1.52 12.87
C LEU A 98 12.00 -2.05 11.65
N LYS A 99 11.67 -3.35 11.62
CA LYS A 99 10.77 -3.90 10.60
C LYS A 99 9.33 -3.46 10.80
N LYS A 100 8.86 -3.33 12.05
CA LYS A 100 7.51 -2.82 12.35
C LYS A 100 7.36 -1.36 11.97
N THR A 101 8.36 -0.51 12.24
CA THR A 101 8.33 0.91 11.84
C THR A 101 8.25 1.06 10.33
N LEU A 102 9.02 0.27 9.57
CA LEU A 102 8.91 0.27 8.10
C LEU A 102 7.52 -0.12 7.59
N ARG A 103 6.89 -1.13 8.18
CA ARG A 103 5.53 -1.56 7.78
C ARG A 103 4.47 -0.52 8.10
N ARG A 104 4.62 0.20 9.22
CA ARG A 104 3.71 1.30 9.60
C ARG A 104 3.87 2.52 8.69
N ALA A 105 5.09 2.78 8.22
CA ALA A 105 5.39 3.89 7.29
C ALA A 105 5.04 3.59 5.81
N THR A 106 4.29 2.52 5.56
CA THR A 106 3.81 2.10 4.22
C THR A 106 2.29 1.91 4.19
N VAL A 107 1.57 2.45 5.18
CA VAL A 107 0.11 2.51 5.22
C VAL A 107 -0.27 3.95 4.94
#